data_AF-A0A1G1E6Z3-F1
#
_entry.id   AF-A0A1G1E6Z3-F1
#
_cell.length_a   1.000
_cell.length_b   1.000
_cell.length_c   1.000
_cell.angle_alpha   90.00
_cell.angle_beta   90.00
_cell.angle_gamma   90.00
#
_symmetry.space_group_name_H-M   'P 1'
#
loop_
_entity.id
_entity.type
_entity.pdbx_description
1 polymer ?
#
loop_
_entity_poly.entity_id
_entity_poly.type
_entity_poly.pdbx_seq_one_letter_code
_entity_poly.pdbx_strand_id
1 'polypeptide(L)'
;MPQKKIFQKGDIIFQEGSASDSIYVIEHGEVEISHLKSNGDKHIIGILGTNDILGEMGLIADLPRSATATAVSDCKISIIQKKHFNEIISQHPEILKPLLTMLAQRMRETLTLLKTGYKLPGKEKRKRLS
;
A
#
# COMPACT_ATOMS: atom_id res chain seq x y z
N MET A 1 -11.29 17.16 9.59
CA MET A 1 -11.70 17.21 8.17
C MET A 1 -10.52 16.79 7.29
N PRO A 2 -10.70 15.97 6.25
CA PRO A 2 -9.61 15.58 5.34
C PRO A 2 -9.00 16.81 4.67
N GLN A 3 -7.67 16.89 4.64
CA GLN A 3 -6.97 17.95 3.90
C GLN A 3 -6.77 17.49 2.46
N LYS A 4 -7.22 18.29 1.49
CA LYS A 4 -6.97 18.00 0.07
C LYS A 4 -5.66 18.62 -0.36
N LYS A 5 -4.83 17.86 -1.06
CA LYS A 5 -3.56 18.33 -1.61
C LYS A 5 -3.42 17.89 -3.07
N ILE A 6 -2.85 18.78 -3.88
CA ILE A 6 -2.44 18.48 -5.26
C ILE A 6 -0.97 18.09 -5.23
N PHE A 7 -0.65 17.00 -5.91
CA PHE A 7 0.71 16.54 -6.18
C PHE A 7 0.90 16.52 -7.69
N GLN A 8 1.95 17.17 -8.19
CA GLN A 8 2.30 17.13 -9.60
C GLN A 8 2.98 15.80 -9.93
N LYS A 9 2.96 15.41 -11.21
CA LYS A 9 3.75 14.27 -11.67
C LYS A 9 5.21 14.38 -11.21
N GLY A 10 5.71 13.33 -10.56
CA GLY A 10 7.06 13.23 -10.02
C GLY A 10 7.16 13.60 -8.53
N ASP A 11 6.12 14.19 -7.93
CA ASP A 11 6.13 14.52 -6.52
C ASP A 11 6.14 13.26 -5.65
N ILE A 12 7.02 13.26 -4.65
CA ILE A 12 7.04 12.24 -3.61
C ILE A 12 5.97 12.59 -2.57
N ILE A 13 5.00 11.70 -2.40
CA ILE A 13 3.90 11.86 -1.43
C ILE A 13 4.41 11.51 -0.03
N PHE A 14 5.14 10.41 0.09
CA PHE A 14 5.91 10.03 1.27
C PHE A 14 7.02 9.04 0.90
N GLN A 15 8.03 8.95 1.75
CA GLN A 15 9.17 8.05 1.58
C GLN A 15 9.04 6.84 2.49
N GLU A 16 9.58 5.71 2.04
CA GLU A 16 9.79 4.53 2.87
C GLU A 16 10.57 4.89 4.15
N GLY A 17 10.23 4.24 5.27
CA GLY A 17 10.88 4.47 6.57
C GLY A 17 10.48 5.77 7.28
N SER A 18 9.76 6.68 6.61
CA SER A 18 9.22 7.87 7.26
C SER A 18 8.06 7.53 8.22
N ALA A 19 7.70 8.48 9.09
CA ALA A 19 6.61 8.30 10.04
C ALA A 19 5.24 8.11 9.34
N SER A 20 4.38 7.29 9.94
CA SER A 20 3.05 6.99 9.42
C SER A 20 1.96 7.64 10.27
N ASP A 21 1.71 8.92 10.06
CA ASP A 21 0.72 9.70 10.82
C ASP A 21 -0.59 9.97 10.06
N SER A 22 -0.67 9.55 8.79
CA SER A 22 -1.79 9.82 7.89
C SER A 22 -2.01 8.70 6.88
N ILE A 23 -3.26 8.50 6.45
CA ILE A 23 -3.61 7.77 5.23
C ILE A 23 -3.94 8.75 4.11
N TYR A 24 -3.92 8.25 2.89
CA TYR A 24 -4.14 9.01 1.68
C TYR A 24 -5.20 8.31 0.84
N VAL A 25 -6.13 9.07 0.28
CA VAL A 25 -7.14 8.59 -0.65
C VAL A 25 -6.97 9.33 -1.96
N ILE A 26 -6.74 8.58 -3.04
CA ILE A 26 -6.54 9.16 -4.38
C ILE A 26 -7.93 9.55 -4.92
N GLU A 27 -8.22 10.84 -5.00
CA GLU A 27 -9.45 11.34 -5.64
C GLU A 27 -9.33 11.39 -7.17
N HIS A 28 -8.10 11.56 -7.67
CA HIS A 28 -7.75 11.60 -9.09
C HIS A 28 -6.26 11.34 -9.26
N GLY A 29 -5.89 10.71 -10.38
CA GLY A 29 -4.50 10.47 -10.77
C GLY A 29 -4.01 9.06 -10.43
N GLU A 30 -2.71 8.87 -10.55
CA GLU A 30 -2.04 7.58 -10.38
C GLU A 30 -0.76 7.75 -9.55
N VAL A 31 -0.50 6.80 -8.67
CA VAL A 31 0.62 6.80 -7.73
C VAL A 31 1.38 5.49 -7.83
N GLU A 32 2.69 5.57 -8.06
CA GLU A 32 3.61 4.43 -7.99
C GLU A 32 3.99 4.15 -6.54
N ILE A 33 3.90 2.88 -6.15
CA ILE A 33 4.43 2.36 -4.88
C ILE A 33 5.71 1.58 -5.18
N SER A 34 6.82 1.96 -4.55
CA SER A 34 8.13 1.36 -4.79
C SER A 34 8.98 1.22 -3.53
N HIS A 35 9.90 0.26 -3.57
CA HIS A 35 10.89 -0.01 -2.54
C HIS A 35 12.29 0.19 -3.11
N LEU A 36 13.22 0.73 -2.31
CA LEU A 36 14.63 0.82 -2.68
C LEU A 36 15.37 -0.42 -2.18
N LYS A 37 15.90 -1.22 -3.10
CA LYS A 37 16.75 -2.36 -2.76
C LYS A 37 18.08 -1.89 -2.17
N SER A 38 18.76 -2.77 -1.45
CA SER A 38 20.07 -2.50 -0.84
C SER A 38 21.17 -2.10 -1.83
N ASN A 39 21.03 -2.46 -3.10
CA ASN A 39 21.94 -2.08 -4.17
C ASN A 39 21.60 -0.73 -4.85
N GLY A 40 20.56 -0.04 -4.37
CA GLY A 40 20.07 1.23 -4.92
C GLY A 40 19.01 1.09 -6.02
N ASP A 41 18.67 -0.13 -6.45
CA ASP A 41 17.65 -0.33 -7.50
C ASP A 41 16.24 -0.06 -6.97
N LYS A 42 15.44 0.65 -7.76
CA LYS A 42 14.01 0.84 -7.49
C LYS A 42 13.23 -0.41 -7.90
N HIS A 43 12.53 -1.02 -6.95
CA HIS A 43 11.57 -2.09 -7.21
C HIS A 43 10.15 -1.54 -7.15
N ILE A 44 9.46 -1.51 -8.28
CA ILE A 44 8.05 -1.11 -8.35
C ILE A 44 7.19 -2.26 -7.84
N ILE A 45 6.40 -1.98 -6.80
CA ILE A 45 5.46 -2.91 -6.19
C ILE A 45 4.13 -2.87 -6.93
N GLY A 46 3.69 -1.68 -7.34
CA GLY A 46 2.46 -1.49 -8.12
C GLY A 46 2.13 -0.02 -8.38
N ILE A 47 1.05 0.21 -9.14
CA ILE A 47 0.44 1.51 -9.38
C ILE A 47 -0.96 1.51 -8.75
N LEU A 48 -1.27 2.55 -7.99
CA LEU A 48 -2.58 2.79 -7.39
C LEU A 48 -3.27 3.94 -8.13
N GLY A 49 -4.59 3.88 -8.25
CA GLY A 49 -5.39 4.85 -9.00
C GLY A 49 -6.51 5.48 -8.19
N THR A 50 -7.43 6.14 -8.88
CA THR A 50 -8.61 6.76 -8.27
C THR A 50 -9.38 5.79 -7.37
N ASN A 51 -9.75 6.27 -6.18
CA ASN A 51 -10.39 5.56 -5.07
C ASN A 51 -9.50 4.58 -4.29
N ASP A 52 -8.23 4.38 -4.68
CA ASP A 52 -7.31 3.61 -3.84
C ASP A 52 -6.94 4.39 -2.57
N ILE A 53 -6.77 3.62 -1.49
CA ILE A 53 -6.19 4.07 -0.24
C ILE A 53 -4.73 3.67 -0.20
N LEU A 54 -3.84 4.56 0.24
CA LEU A 54 -2.42 4.25 0.45
C LEU A 54 -1.91 4.78 1.79
N GLY A 55 -0.83 4.17 2.27
CA GLY A 55 -0.22 4.53 3.55
C GLY A 55 -0.99 4.00 4.76
N GLU A 56 -1.98 3.14 4.55
CA GLU A 56 -2.81 2.52 5.58
C GLU A 56 -2.02 1.53 6.45
N MET A 57 -1.09 0.77 5.86
CA MET A 57 -0.35 -0.26 6.58
C MET A 57 0.42 0.30 7.79
N GLY A 58 1.21 1.36 7.55
CA GLY A 58 1.99 1.98 8.60
C GLY A 58 1.13 2.66 9.67
N LEU A 59 0.01 3.27 9.28
CA LEU A 59 -0.90 3.92 10.22
C LEU A 59 -1.68 2.93 11.09
N ILE A 60 -2.12 1.81 10.51
CA ILE A 60 -2.89 0.78 11.21
C ILE A 60 -1.99 -0.05 12.13
N ALA A 61 -0.78 -0.38 11.68
CA ALA A 61 0.16 -1.22 12.42
C ALA A 61 1.07 -0.45 13.38
N ASP A 62 0.99 0.88 13.40
CA ASP A 62 1.94 1.74 14.13
C ASP A 62 3.40 1.50 13.76
N LEU A 63 3.64 1.40 12.45
CA LEU A 63 4.95 1.18 11.85
C LEU A 63 5.33 2.31 10.87
N PRO A 64 6.63 2.51 10.60
CA PRO A 64 7.08 3.39 9.52
C PRO A 64 6.48 3.00 8.16
N ARG A 65 6.55 3.91 7.18
CA ARG A 65 6.09 3.64 5.80
C ARG A 65 6.82 2.42 5.24
N SER A 66 6.07 1.45 4.73
CA SER A 66 6.60 0.21 4.15
C SER A 66 7.18 0.38 2.75
N ALA A 67 6.88 1.50 2.09
CA ALA A 67 7.30 1.80 0.72
C ALA A 67 7.26 3.31 0.48
N THR A 68 7.87 3.73 -0.63
CA THR A 68 7.80 5.10 -1.16
C THR A 68 6.60 5.23 -2.10
N ALA A 69 5.89 6.36 -2.02
CA ALA A 69 4.78 6.70 -2.91
C ALA A 69 5.12 7.93 -3.74
N THR A 70 5.06 7.80 -5.07
CA THR A 70 5.39 8.88 -6.03
C THR A 70 4.25 9.07 -7.02
N ALA A 71 3.80 10.30 -7.22
CA ALA A 71 2.80 10.63 -8.23
C ALA A 71 3.36 10.39 -9.64
N VAL A 72 2.67 9.60 -10.48
CA VAL A 72 3.07 9.35 -11.89
C VAL A 72 2.24 10.15 -12.89
N SER A 73 1.15 10.75 -12.41
CA SER A 73 0.35 11.78 -13.05
C SER A 73 -0.03 12.85 -12.02
N ASP A 74 -0.65 13.94 -12.45
CA ASP A 74 -1.15 14.96 -11.52
C ASP A 74 -2.26 14.36 -10.64
N CYS A 75 -2.01 14.36 -9.34
CA CYS A 75 -2.85 13.71 -8.36
C CYS A 75 -3.58 14.72 -7.49
N LYS A 76 -4.85 14.42 -7.21
CA LYS A 76 -5.61 15.06 -6.14
C LYS A 76 -5.83 14.04 -5.05
N ILE A 77 -5.31 14.33 -3.85
CA ILE A 77 -5.28 13.36 -2.75
C ILE A 77 -5.91 13.97 -1.51
N SER A 78 -6.84 13.23 -0.91
CA SER A 78 -7.38 13.51 0.42
C SER A 78 -6.48 12.87 1.47
N ILE A 79 -5.96 13.68 2.39
CA ILE A 79 -5.08 13.27 3.48
C ILE A 79 -5.88 13.23 4.77
N ILE A 80 -5.88 12.07 5.43
CA ILE A 80 -6.60 11.84 6.68
C ILE A 80 -5.57 11.48 7.75
N GLN A 81 -5.35 12.40 8.68
CA GLN A 81 -4.48 12.17 9.83
C GLN A 81 -5.04 11.06 10.74
N LYS A 82 -4.14 10.35 11.43
CA LYS A 82 -4.46 9.24 12.34
C LYS A 82 -5.55 9.57 13.35
N LYS A 83 -5.51 10.77 13.94
CA LYS A 83 -6.56 11.23 14.86
C LYS A 83 -7.95 11.18 14.21
N HIS A 84 -8.08 11.77 13.03
CA HIS A 84 -9.33 11.78 12.28
C HIS A 84 -9.71 10.38 11.79
N PHE A 85 -8.75 9.57 11.36
CA PHE A 85 -9.02 8.18 10.96
C PHE A 85 -9.63 7.37 12.11
N ASN A 86 -9.05 7.49 13.31
CA ASN A 86 -9.56 6.82 14.52
C ASN A 86 -10.96 7.33 14.90
N GLU A 87 -11.21 8.64 14.78
CA GLU A 87 -12.53 9.22 15.00
C GLU A 87 -13.57 8.66 14.01
N ILE A 88 -13.23 8.57 12.72
CA ILE A 88 -14.10 8.00 11.68
C ILE A 88 -14.39 6.53 11.99
N ILE A 89 -13.40 5.70 12.35
CA ILE A 89 -13.64 4.31 12.72
C ILE A 89 -14.57 4.20 13.94
N SER A 90 -14.38 5.07 14.93
CA SER A 90 -15.19 5.06 16.15
C SER A 90 -16.65 5.46 15.89
N GLN A 91 -16.90 6.36 14.94
CA GLN A 91 -18.24 6.84 14.60
C GLN A 91 -18.92 5.97 13.54
N HIS A 92 -18.14 5.36 12.65
CA HIS A 92 -18.56 4.62 11.46
C HIS A 92 -17.81 3.30 11.34
N PRO A 93 -17.98 2.35 12.27
CA PRO A 93 -17.25 1.07 12.25
C PRO A 93 -17.50 0.23 10.98
N GLU A 94 -18.60 0.46 10.27
CA GLU A 94 -18.95 -0.18 9.01
C GLU A 94 -17.88 -0.01 7.91
N ILE A 95 -17.05 1.04 7.98
CA ILE A 95 -15.97 1.29 7.02
C ILE A 95 -14.83 0.28 7.10
N LEU A 96 -14.70 -0.44 8.22
CA LEU A 96 -13.63 -1.42 8.42
C LEU A 96 -13.76 -2.61 7.48
N LYS A 97 -14.99 -3.04 7.16
CA LYS A 97 -15.20 -4.21 6.29
C LYS A 97 -14.71 -3.95 4.85
N PRO A 98 -15.05 -2.83 4.18
CA PRO A 98 -14.46 -2.45 2.90
C PRO A 98 -12.93 -2.36 2.95
N LEU A 99 -12.38 -1.73 4.00
CA LEU A 99 -10.93 -1.59 4.17
C LEU A 99 -10.22 -2.95 4.29
N LEU A 100 -10.74 -3.85 5.13
CA LEU A 100 -10.22 -5.21 5.28
C LEU A 100 -10.35 -6.03 3.98
N THR A 101 -11.45 -5.85 3.25
CA THR A 101 -11.68 -6.53 1.96
C THR A 101 -10.63 -6.10 0.94
N MET A 102 -10.35 -4.79 0.86
CA MET A 102 -9.29 -4.24 0.01
C MET A 102 -7.92 -4.79 0.40
N LEU A 103 -7.58 -4.80 1.70
CA LEU A 103 -6.30 -5.33 2.18
C LEU A 103 -6.13 -6.83 1.86
N ALA A 104 -7.19 -7.62 2.05
CA ALA A 104 -7.18 -9.04 1.73
C ALA A 104 -6.98 -9.29 0.22
N GLN A 105 -7.56 -8.45 -0.63
CA GLN A 105 -7.40 -8.51 -2.08
C GLN A 105 -5.96 -8.20 -2.49
N ARG A 106 -5.37 -7.11 -1.97
CA ARG A 106 -3.95 -6.75 -2.20
C ARG A 106 -3.00 -7.85 -1.74
N MET A 107 -3.27 -8.47 -0.59
CA MET A 107 -2.49 -9.60 -0.09
C MET A 107 -2.56 -10.81 -1.04
N ARG A 108 -3.74 -11.12 -1.58
CA ARG A 108 -3.91 -12.21 -2.57
C ARG A 108 -3.17 -11.94 -3.87
N GLU A 109 -3.21 -10.70 -4.36
CA GLU A 109 -2.48 -10.29 -5.56
C GLU A 109 -0.97 -10.43 -5.36
N THR A 110 -0.46 -9.93 -4.23
CA THR A 110 0.95 -10.07 -3.85
C THR A 110 1.37 -11.54 -3.76
N LEU A 111 0.58 -12.39 -3.10
CA LEU A 111 0.86 -13.83 -3.01
C LEU A 111 0.81 -14.53 -4.38
N THR A 112 -0.02 -14.05 -5.29
CA THR A 112 -0.10 -14.59 -6.67
C THR A 112 1.16 -14.24 -7.45
N LEU A 113 1.63 -12.99 -7.37
CA LEU A 113 2.90 -12.56 -7.97
C LEU A 113 4.10 -13.34 -7.43
N LEU A 114 4.11 -13.62 -6.12
CA LEU A 114 5.12 -14.50 -5.53
C LEU A 114 5.04 -15.88 -6.16
N LYS A 115 3.88 -16.54 -6.25
CA LYS A 115 3.77 -17.89 -6.84
C LYS A 115 4.20 -17.96 -8.31
N THR A 116 3.99 -16.91 -9.10
CA THR A 116 4.40 -16.90 -10.52
C THR A 116 5.90 -16.65 -10.69
N GLY A 117 6.54 -15.93 -9.77
CA GLY A 117 8.00 -15.77 -9.71
C GLY A 117 8.74 -16.85 -8.89
N TYR A 118 8.03 -17.58 -8.05
CA TYR A 118 8.57 -18.56 -7.09
C TYR A 118 8.33 -19.98 -7.61
N LYS A 119 9.39 -20.61 -8.15
CA LYS A 119 9.41 -22.07 -8.29
C LYS A 119 9.40 -22.66 -6.89
N LEU A 120 8.31 -23.32 -6.50
CA LEU A 120 8.30 -24.14 -5.30
C LEU A 120 9.46 -25.14 -5.38
N PRO A 121 10.35 -25.24 -4.38
CA PRO A 121 11.31 -26.33 -4.32
C PRO A 121 10.51 -27.64 -4.35
N GLY A 122 10.81 -28.48 -5.35
CA GLY A 122 10.06 -29.69 -5.64
C GLY A 122 9.91 -30.53 -4.38
N LYS A 123 8.67 -30.96 -4.08
CA LYS A 123 8.46 -32.06 -3.15
C LYS A 123 9.19 -33.27 -3.75
N GLU A 124 10.37 -33.59 -3.23
CA GLU A 124 11.03 -34.86 -3.53
C GLU A 124 10.02 -35.97 -3.26
N LYS A 125 9.67 -36.71 -4.31
CA LYS A 125 8.95 -37.97 -4.18
C LYS A 125 9.79 -38.85 -3.27
N ARG A 126 9.40 -38.99 -2.00
CA ARG A 126 9.88 -40.09 -1.16
C ARG A 126 9.59 -41.37 -1.93
N LYS A 127 10.64 -41.95 -2.53
CA LYS A 127 10.61 -43.30 -3.08
C LYS A 127 10.06 -44.20 -1.97
N ARG A 128 8.94 -44.87 -2.26
CA ARG A 128 8.52 -46.04 -1.48
C ARG A 128 9.69 -47.02 -1.53
N LEU A 129 10.32 -47.26 -0.38
CA LEU A 129 11.13 -48.44 -0.19
C LEU A 129 10.14 -49.60 0.00
N SER A 130 10.40 -50.62 -0.82
CA SER A 130 9.77 -51.94 -0.90
C SER A 130 9.59 -52.61 0.45
#